data_AF-A0A380NYD0-F1
#
_entry.id   AF-A0A380NYD0-F1
#
_cell.length_a   1.000
_cell.length_b   1.000
_cell.length_c   1.000
_cell.angle_alpha   90.00
_cell.angle_beta   90.00
_cell.angle_gamma   90.00
#
_symmetry.space_group_name_H-M   'P 1'
#
loop_
_entity.id
_entity.type
_entity.pdbx_description
1 polymer ?
#
loop_
_entity_poly.entity_id
_entity_poly.type
_entity_poly.pdbx_seq_one_letter_code
_entity_poly.pdbx_strand_id
1 'polypeptide(L)'
;MYTAWDSGDYILGAVGSLQFEVFQFRMENEYNTEVVLEPMGSKIARWINPEQLDPKMASSRNLLVRDRNEQPVFLFENQFAERWFKDKYPDVELEAKL
;
A
#
# COMPACT_ATOMS: atom_id res chain seq x y z
N MET A 1 6.69 4.69 0.88
CA MET A 1 5.99 4.75 2.18
C MET A 1 4.54 5.06 1.89
N TYR A 2 3.65 4.29 2.48
CA TYR A 2 2.21 4.45 2.37
C TYR A 2 1.62 4.62 3.78
N THR A 3 0.43 5.19 3.85
CA THR A 3 -0.32 5.33 5.10
C THR A 3 -1.71 4.72 4.92
N ALA A 4 -2.15 3.90 5.86
CA ALA A 4 -3.49 3.32 5.84
C ALA A 4 -4.56 4.43 5.82
N TRP A 5 -5.63 4.21 5.06
CA TRP A 5 -6.63 5.23 4.78
C TRP A 5 -7.42 5.70 6.01
N ASP A 6 -7.59 4.82 7.00
CA ASP A 6 -8.44 4.99 8.18
C ASP A 6 -7.68 4.96 9.51
N SER A 7 -6.75 4.03 9.70
CA SER A 7 -6.01 3.87 10.96
C SER A 7 -4.79 4.78 11.09
N GLY A 8 -4.25 5.27 9.97
CA GLY A 8 -3.00 6.02 9.95
C GLY A 8 -1.74 5.16 10.10
N ASP A 9 -1.88 3.82 10.05
CA ASP A 9 -0.74 2.90 10.12
C ASP A 9 0.23 3.15 8.95
N TYR A 10 1.53 3.11 9.24
CA TYR A 10 2.56 3.28 8.22
C TYR A 10 2.90 1.94 7.58
N ILE A 11 2.80 1.91 6.24
CA ILE A 11 3.12 0.74 5.43
C ILE A 11 4.39 1.03 4.62
N LEU A 12 5.40 0.18 4.82
CA LEU A 12 6.67 0.28 4.11
C LEU A 12 6.70 -0.72 2.96
N GLY A 13 6.88 -0.21 1.74
CA GLY A 13 7.15 -1.01 0.54
C GLY A 13 8.62 -0.87 0.17
N ALA A 14 9.28 -2.01 -0.10
CA ALA A 14 10.68 -2.09 -0.50
C ALA A 14 10.85 -3.10 -1.63
N VAL A 15 11.87 -2.91 -2.47
CA VAL A 15 12.18 -3.84 -3.58
C VAL A 15 12.97 -5.06 -3.09
N GLY A 16 13.64 -4.95 -1.93
CA GLY A 16 14.42 -6.04 -1.34
C GLY A 16 14.44 -6.00 0.19
N SER A 17 14.67 -7.16 0.82
CA SER A 17 14.61 -7.34 2.28
C SER A 17 15.61 -6.48 3.04
N LEU A 18 16.81 -6.27 2.48
CA LEU A 18 17.87 -5.48 3.11
C LEU A 18 17.42 -4.04 3.45
N GLN A 19 16.52 -3.46 2.67
CA GLN A 19 16.02 -2.11 2.95
C GLN A 19 15.24 -2.04 4.27
N PHE A 20 14.57 -3.13 4.67
CA PHE A 20 13.90 -3.22 5.96
C PHE A 20 14.89 -3.37 7.12
N GLU A 21 15.92 -4.19 6.95
CA GLU A 21 16.98 -4.38 7.95
C GLU A 21 17.75 -3.07 8.21
N VAL A 22 18.12 -2.35 7.13
CA VAL A 22 18.77 -1.04 7.23
C VAL A 22 17.85 -0.04 7.91
N PHE A 23 16.54 -0.05 7.63
CA PHE A 23 15.59 0.84 8.29
C PHE A 23 15.52 0.59 9.81
N GLN A 24 15.36 -0.68 10.23
CA GLN A 24 15.34 -1.03 11.66
C GLN A 24 16.64 -0.60 12.36
N PHE A 25 17.80 -0.90 11.75
CA PHE A 25 19.10 -0.50 12.29
C PHE A 25 19.21 1.01 12.48
N ARG A 26 18.74 1.82 11.51
CA ARG A 26 18.77 3.28 11.62
C ARG A 26 17.83 3.80 12.70
N MET A 27 16.63 3.24 12.84
CA MET A 27 15.69 3.64 13.90
C MET A 27 16.28 3.40 15.30
N GLU A 28 16.96 2.27 15.48
CA GLU A 28 17.62 1.94 16.75
C GLU A 28 18.83 2.85 17.02
N ASN A 29 19.71 3.05 16.03
CA ASN A 29 21.00 3.73 16.24
C ASN A 29 20.95 5.26 16.10
N GLU A 30 20.15 5.78 15.17
CA GLU A 30 20.04 7.24 14.93
C GLU A 30 18.92 7.88 15.78
N TYR A 31 17.85 7.12 16.05
CA TYR A 31 16.64 7.65 16.70
C TYR A 31 16.31 6.98 18.04
N ASN A 32 17.15 6.04 18.52
CA ASN A 32 16.99 5.34 19.79
C ASN A 32 15.58 4.76 19.99
N THR A 33 14.99 4.26 18.90
CA THR A 33 13.60 3.80 18.82
C THR A 33 13.56 2.38 18.29
N GLU A 34 12.94 1.48 19.05
CA GLU A 34 12.67 0.11 18.61
C GLU A 34 11.44 0.08 17.70
N VAL A 35 11.54 -0.61 16.57
CA VAL A 35 10.46 -0.75 15.58
C VAL A 35 10.20 -2.22 15.29
N VAL A 36 8.92 -2.61 15.32
CA VAL A 36 8.47 -3.95 14.95
C VAL A 36 7.83 -3.88 13.57
N LEU A 37 8.37 -4.63 12.61
CA LEU A 37 7.79 -4.73 11.27
C LEU A 37 6.94 -5.99 11.14
N GLU A 38 5.68 -5.82 10.74
CA GLU A 38 4.79 -6.94 10.42
C GLU A 38 4.82 -7.24 8.92
N PRO A 39 5.12 -8.49 8.51
CA PRO A 39 5.16 -8.85 7.10
C PRO A 39 3.75 -8.88 6.50
N MET A 40 3.52 -8.08 5.45
CA MET A 40 2.24 -8.05 4.73
C MET A 40 2.23 -8.90 3.44
N GLY A 41 3.33 -9.59 3.16
CA GLY A 41 3.53 -10.36 1.92
C GLY A 41 3.67 -9.47 0.69
N SER A 42 3.61 -10.11 -0.50
CA SER A 42 3.62 -9.38 -1.76
C SER A 42 2.29 -8.68 -1.98
N LYS A 43 2.34 -7.42 -2.43
CA LYS A 43 1.18 -6.62 -2.80
C LYS A 43 1.42 -5.97 -4.15
N ILE A 44 0.34 -5.82 -4.92
CA ILE A 44 0.36 -5.10 -6.19
C ILE A 44 -0.26 -3.72 -5.96
N ALA A 45 0.54 -2.68 -6.11
CA ALA A 45 0.10 -1.30 -5.97
C ALA A 45 -0.54 -0.78 -7.27
N ARG A 46 -1.71 -0.16 -7.15
CA ARG A 46 -2.37 0.56 -8.24
C ARG A 46 -2.92 1.89 -7.73
N TRP A 47 -2.59 2.97 -8.41
CA TRP A 47 -3.16 4.29 -8.16
C TRP A 47 -4.53 4.38 -8.81
N ILE A 48 -5.46 5.05 -8.14
CA ILE A 48 -6.79 5.33 -8.65
C ILE A 48 -6.96 6.84 -8.78
N ASN A 49 -7.71 7.29 -9.79
CA ASN A 49 -8.10 8.69 -9.88
C ASN A 49 -8.95 9.07 -8.63
N PRO A 50 -8.58 10.10 -7.84
CA PRO A 50 -9.34 10.53 -6.68
C PRO A 50 -10.83 10.81 -6.96
N GLU A 51 -11.18 11.24 -8.18
CA GLU A 51 -12.56 11.51 -8.58
C GLU A 51 -13.40 10.24 -8.72
N GLN A 52 -12.76 9.09 -8.94
CA GLN A 52 -13.41 7.78 -9.09
C GLN A 52 -13.39 6.96 -7.79
N LEU A 53 -12.71 7.45 -6.75
CA LEU A 53 -12.55 6.72 -5.50
C LEU A 53 -13.84 6.73 -4.66
N ASP A 54 -14.38 5.54 -4.39
CA ASP A 54 -15.27 5.31 -3.25
C ASP A 54 -14.52 4.45 -2.21
N PRO A 55 -14.33 4.91 -0.95
CA PRO A 55 -13.70 4.11 0.11
C PRO A 55 -14.34 2.73 0.31
N LYS A 56 -15.62 2.54 -0.04
CA LYS A 56 -16.31 1.24 0.00
C LYS A 56 -15.81 0.23 -1.03
N MET A 57 -14.95 0.66 -1.96
CA MET A 57 -14.25 -0.24 -2.88
C MET A 57 -13.18 -1.08 -2.17
N ALA A 58 -12.71 -0.64 -1.00
CA ALA A 58 -11.83 -1.41 -0.13
C ALA A 58 -12.48 -2.73 0.31
N SER A 59 -11.70 -3.80 0.39
CA SER A 59 -12.21 -5.13 0.78
C SER A 59 -11.13 -5.97 1.46
N SER A 60 -11.47 -7.19 1.90
CA SER A 60 -10.46 -8.10 2.45
C SER A 60 -9.33 -8.45 1.45
N ARG A 61 -9.54 -8.25 0.14
CA ARG A 61 -8.57 -8.58 -0.92
C ARG A 61 -7.72 -7.38 -1.37
N ASN A 62 -8.05 -6.18 -0.91
CA ASN A 62 -7.31 -4.96 -1.28
C ASN A 62 -7.35 -3.93 -0.15
N LEU A 63 -6.21 -3.30 0.12
CA LEU A 63 -6.11 -2.25 1.11
C LEU A 63 -6.10 -0.89 0.41
N LEU A 64 -6.95 0.02 0.85
CA LEU A 64 -6.88 1.42 0.44
C LEU A 64 -5.87 2.14 1.33
N VAL A 65 -4.88 2.77 0.70
CA VAL A 65 -3.81 3.51 1.37
C VAL A 65 -3.57 4.83 0.64
N ARG A 66 -2.78 5.71 1.25
CA ARG A 66 -2.26 6.92 0.63
C ARG A 66 -0.78 6.76 0.37
N ASP A 67 -0.30 7.23 -0.78
CA ASP A 67 1.14 7.40 -0.99
C ASP A 67 1.66 8.68 -0.32
N ARG A 68 2.96 8.95 -0.48
CA ARG A 68 3.64 10.15 0.06
C ARG A 68 3.09 11.48 -0.48
N ASN A 69 2.36 11.45 -1.60
CA ASN A 69 1.76 12.59 -2.28
C ASN A 69 0.25 12.67 -2.01
N GLU A 70 -0.22 11.96 -0.97
CA GLU A 70 -1.63 11.85 -0.58
C GLU A 70 -2.54 11.26 -1.68
N GLN A 71 -1.95 10.60 -2.68
CA GLN A 71 -2.71 9.96 -3.75
C GLN A 71 -3.26 8.61 -3.25
N PRO A 72 -4.52 8.28 -3.56
CA PRO A 72 -5.11 7.01 -3.19
C PRO A 72 -4.50 5.86 -4.00
N VAL A 73 -4.16 4.79 -3.28
CA VAL A 73 -3.54 3.58 -3.84
C VAL A 73 -4.27 2.36 -3.28
N PHE A 74 -4.61 1.42 -4.15
CA PHE A 74 -5.02 0.08 -3.74
C PHE A 74 -3.81 -0.85 -3.73
N LEU A 75 -3.58 -1.51 -2.60
CA LEU A 75 -2.63 -2.61 -2.45
C LEU A 75 -3.39 -3.94 -2.56
N PHE A 76 -3.36 -4.55 -3.74
CA PHE A 76 -4.00 -5.84 -4.00
C PHE A 76 -3.14 -7.00 -3.48
N GLU A 77 -3.78 -8.02 -2.92
CA GLU A 77 -3.09 -9.22 -2.44
C GLU A 77 -2.42 -10.03 -3.57
N ASN A 78 -2.96 -9.99 -4.77
CA ASN A 78 -2.48 -10.72 -5.95
C ASN A 78 -3.17 -10.21 -7.22
N GLN A 79 -2.78 -10.75 -8.37
CA GLN A 79 -3.32 -10.36 -9.67
C GLN A 79 -4.79 -10.76 -9.85
N PHE A 80 -5.25 -11.82 -9.18
CA PHE A 80 -6.65 -12.22 -9.22
C PHE A 80 -7.55 -11.18 -8.55
N ALA A 81 -7.14 -10.66 -7.39
CA ALA A 81 -7.83 -9.58 -6.70
C ALA A 81 -7.89 -8.30 -7.55
N GLU A 82 -6.80 -7.96 -8.25
CA GLU A 82 -6.78 -6.83 -9.21
C GLU A 82 -7.80 -7.02 -10.34
N ARG A 83 -7.83 -8.21 -10.96
CA ARG A 83 -8.78 -8.52 -12.05
C ARG A 83 -10.22 -8.46 -11.57
N TRP A 84 -10.51 -9.10 -10.44
CA TRP A 84 -11.84 -9.10 -9.85
C TRP A 84 -12.34 -7.69 -9.52
N PHE A 85 -11.44 -6.80 -9.07
CA PHE A 85 -11.77 -5.39 -8.85
C PHE A 85 -12.14 -4.69 -10.16
N LYS A 86 -11.38 -4.90 -11.24
CA LYS A 86 -11.67 -4.34 -12.57
C LYS A 86 -12.99 -4.86 -13.14
N ASP A 87 -13.31 -6.15 -12.92
CA ASP A 87 -14.59 -6.72 -13.34
C ASP A 87 -15.77 -6.09 -12.58
N LYS A 88 -15.58 -5.78 -11.29
CA LYS A 88 -16.60 -5.14 -10.44
C LYS A 88 -16.78 -3.66 -10.73
N TYR A 89 -15.69 -2.96 -11.08
CA TYR A 89 -15.66 -1.53 -11.34
C TYR A 89 -15.02 -1.25 -12.72
N PRO A 90 -15.73 -1.56 -13.82
CA PRO A 90 -15.15 -1.51 -15.16
C PRO A 90 -14.77 -0.09 -15.61
N ASP A 91 -15.43 0.93 -15.06
CA ASP A 91 -15.19 2.34 -15.39
C ASP A 91 -14.05 2.97 -14.57
N VAL A 92 -13.50 2.24 -13.58
CA VAL A 92 -12.44 2.74 -12.71
C VAL A 92 -11.08 2.50 -13.37
N GLU A 93 -10.31 3.57 -13.51
CA GLU A 93 -8.96 3.51 -14.06
C GLU A 93 -7.94 3.25 -12.95
N LEU A 94 -7.12 2.22 -13.16
CA LEU A 94 -6.04 1.82 -12.26
C LEU A 94 -4.69 1.98 -12.96
N GLU A 95 -3.83 2.83 -12.42
CA GLU A 95 -2.49 3.10 -12.95
C GLU A 95 -1.42 2.31 -12.19
N ALA A 96 -0.43 1.81 -12.92
CA ALA A 96 0.82 1.30 -12.35
C ALA A 96 1.89 2.37 -12.52
N LYS A 97 2.35 2.98 -11.42
CA LYS A 97 3.52 3.86 -11.42
C LYS A 97 4.74 3.03 -11.02
N LEU A 98 5.77 3.06 -11.87
CA LEU A 98 7.09 2.46 -11.65
C LEU A 98 7.95 3.38 -10.79
#